data_AF-A0AAV8U8E6-F1
#
_entry.id   AF-A0AAV8U8E6-F1
#
_cell.length_a   1.000
_cell.length_b   1.000
_cell.length_c   1.000
_cell.angle_alpha   90.00
_cell.angle_beta   90.00
_cell.angle_gamma   90.00
#
_symmetry.space_group_name_H-M   'P 1'
#
loop_
_entity.id
_entity.type
_entity.pdbx_description
1 polymer ?
#
loop_
_entity_poly.entity_id
_entity_poly.type
_entity_poly.pdbx_seq_one_letter_code
_entity_poly.pdbx_strand_id
1 'polypeptide(L)'
;MASSSKSLLFFLATLIYLHNLAEAATCSDCFINSRAAYYPNSDQNGTDTGACGFGTFGATINGGDVSTASELYRNGIGCGACYQVRCTNSYYCSDNGVTVVITDQGSSHDTDFILSRRAFARMAQTTDAAASLLASGIVDIQYRRYGAVWTTKSPPSGPLSLRMLFSDDNGDETWVVPVNNIPSDWQPGATYDTGIQVNV
;
A
#
# COMPACT_ATOMS: atom_id res chain seq x y z
N MET A 1 -24.67 38.44 32.36
CA MET A 1 -25.49 37.49 31.58
C MET A 1 -25.20 36.09 32.11
N ALA A 2 -26.12 35.49 32.87
CA ALA A 2 -25.94 34.16 33.44
C ALA A 2 -26.31 33.11 32.40
N SER A 3 -25.33 32.33 31.94
CA SER A 3 -25.60 31.18 31.06
C SER A 3 -26.33 30.10 31.86
N SER A 4 -27.47 29.63 31.35
CA SER A 4 -28.28 28.60 32.00
C SER A 4 -27.53 27.27 32.03
N SER A 5 -27.50 26.60 33.19
CA SER A 5 -26.84 25.29 33.40
C SER A 5 -27.21 24.24 32.33
N LYS A 6 -28.46 24.28 31.83
CA LYS A 6 -28.92 23.40 30.74
C LYS A 6 -28.24 23.69 29.39
N SER A 7 -27.91 24.94 29.11
CA SER A 7 -27.19 25.34 27.89
C SER A 7 -25.73 24.88 27.92
N LEU A 8 -25.09 24.96 29.09
CA LEU A 8 -23.72 24.46 29.27
C LEU A 8 -23.63 22.93 29.10
N LEU A 9 -24.61 22.18 29.64
CA LEU A 9 -24.70 20.73 29.47
C LEU A 9 -24.92 20.32 28.00
N PHE A 10 -25.74 21.06 27.26
CA PHE A 10 -25.93 20.80 25.82
C PHE A 10 -24.66 21.07 25.02
N PHE A 11 -23.95 22.17 25.30
CA PHE A 11 -22.67 22.46 24.65
C PHE A 11 -21.59 21.41 24.99
N LEU A 12 -21.52 20.96 26.24
CA LEU A 12 -20.61 19.88 26.64
C LEU A 12 -20.96 18.56 25.92
N ALA A 13 -22.25 18.21 25.82
CA ALA A 13 -22.67 16.99 25.14
C ALA A 13 -22.37 17.03 23.63
N THR A 14 -22.55 18.18 22.96
CA THR A 14 -22.21 18.32 21.53
C THR A 14 -20.69 18.32 21.31
N LEU A 15 -19.91 18.96 22.19
CA LEU A 15 -18.45 18.87 22.17
C LEU A 15 -17.97 17.43 22.36
N ILE A 16 -18.52 16.67 23.31
CA ILE A 16 -18.18 15.26 23.52
C ILE A 16 -18.56 14.41 22.30
N TYR A 17 -19.73 14.64 21.70
CA TYR A 17 -20.15 13.95 20.47
C TYR A 17 -19.22 14.24 19.29
N LEU A 18 -18.78 15.50 19.14
CA LEU A 18 -17.80 15.89 18.12
C LEU A 18 -16.40 15.31 18.36
N HIS A 19 -15.96 15.15 19.62
CA HIS A 19 -14.70 14.48 19.94
C HIS A 19 -14.74 12.99 19.55
N ASN A 20 -15.86 12.30 19.80
CA ASN A 20 -16.03 10.88 19.41
C ASN A 20 -16.00 10.68 17.88
N LEU A 21 -16.49 11.64 17.09
CA LEU A 21 -16.37 11.60 15.62
C LEU A 21 -14.95 11.84 15.12
N ALA A 22 -14.15 12.64 15.83
CA ALA A 22 -12.76 12.90 15.47
C ALA A 22 -11.84 11.69 15.71
N GLU A 23 -12.15 10.86 16.71
CA GLU A 23 -11.36 9.68 17.08
C GLU A 23 -11.52 8.51 16.08
N ALA A 24 -12.65 8.45 15.36
CA ALA A 24 -12.87 7.48 14.29
C ALA A 24 -12.09 7.80 12.99
N ALA A 25 -11.40 8.94 12.89
CA ALA A 25 -10.88 9.47 11.64
C ALA A 25 -9.35 9.35 11.42
N THR A 26 -8.58 8.70 12.31
CA THR A 26 -7.10 8.64 12.12
C THR A 26 -6.48 7.28 12.49
N CYS A 27 -7.04 6.19 11.99
CA CYS A 27 -6.33 4.92 12.06
C CYS A 27 -5.38 4.78 10.86
N SER A 28 -4.11 5.11 11.06
CA SER A 28 -3.05 4.97 10.03
C SER A 28 -2.73 3.51 9.66
N ASP A 29 -3.20 2.53 10.46
CA ASP A 29 -2.94 1.09 10.29
C ASP A 29 -4.21 0.24 10.16
N CYS A 30 -5.36 0.87 9.89
CA CYS A 30 -6.61 0.13 9.73
C CYS A 30 -6.76 -0.45 8.33
N PHE A 31 -7.41 -1.61 8.27
CA PHE A 31 -7.83 -2.21 7.01
C PHE A 31 -8.98 -1.43 6.39
N ILE A 32 -8.86 -1.16 5.10
CA ILE A 32 -9.86 -0.55 4.24
C ILE A 32 -10.48 -1.66 3.39
N ASN A 33 -11.81 -1.74 3.36
CA ASN A 33 -12.53 -2.70 2.52
C ASN A 33 -12.46 -2.30 1.06
N SER A 34 -12.27 -3.27 0.16
CA SER A 34 -12.26 -3.07 -1.28
C SER A 34 -12.51 -4.40 -2.01
N ARG A 35 -12.25 -4.44 -3.31
CA ARG A 35 -12.23 -5.64 -4.14
C ARG A 35 -10.92 -5.77 -4.88
N ALA A 36 -10.54 -7.01 -5.17
CA ALA A 36 -9.39 -7.31 -6.01
C ALA A 36 -9.76 -8.29 -7.12
N ALA A 37 -9.08 -8.15 -8.26
CA ALA A 37 -9.01 -9.12 -9.32
C ALA A 37 -7.55 -9.58 -9.51
N TYR A 38 -7.28 -10.39 -10.55
CA TYR A 38 -5.92 -10.69 -11.00
C TYR A 38 -5.74 -10.46 -12.49
N TYR A 39 -4.49 -10.27 -12.93
CA TYR A 39 -4.18 -10.05 -14.35
C TYR A 39 -4.66 -11.21 -15.22
N PRO A 40 -5.42 -10.96 -16.30
CA PRO A 40 -5.80 -12.00 -17.26
C PRO A 40 -4.64 -12.39 -18.18
N ASN A 41 -3.64 -11.53 -18.31
CA ASN A 41 -2.56 -11.58 -19.31
C ASN A 41 -1.17 -11.83 -18.68
N SER A 42 -1.11 -12.33 -17.45
CA SER A 42 0.14 -12.76 -16.81
C SER A 42 -0.07 -14.07 -16.06
N ASP A 43 0.74 -15.07 -16.38
CA ASP A 43 0.56 -16.43 -15.88
C ASP A 43 0.79 -16.55 -14.37
N GLN A 44 1.71 -15.77 -13.81
CA GLN A 44 2.02 -15.80 -12.38
C GLN A 44 2.38 -14.44 -11.76
N ASN A 45 3.20 -13.65 -12.45
CA ASN A 45 3.82 -12.43 -11.92
C ASN A 45 3.07 -11.16 -12.37
N GLY A 46 3.68 -9.98 -12.21
CA GLY A 46 3.18 -8.76 -12.85
C GLY A 46 3.50 -8.69 -14.34
N THR A 47 3.35 -7.50 -14.91
CA THR A 47 3.71 -7.19 -16.30
C THR A 47 5.08 -6.50 -16.34
N ASP A 48 5.84 -6.73 -17.43
CA ASP A 48 7.13 -6.05 -17.64
C ASP A 48 6.97 -4.59 -18.12
N THR A 49 5.73 -4.14 -18.34
CA THR A 49 5.41 -2.83 -18.95
C THR A 49 4.35 -2.09 -18.14
N GLY A 50 4.53 -1.99 -16.83
CA GLY A 50 3.64 -1.24 -15.95
C GLY A 50 3.85 0.29 -16.02
N ALA A 51 2.81 1.05 -15.71
CA ALA A 51 2.80 2.51 -15.67
C ALA A 51 3.83 3.13 -14.72
N CYS A 52 4.33 2.37 -13.73
CA CYS A 52 5.41 2.81 -12.85
C CYS A 52 6.79 2.79 -13.50
N GLY A 53 6.94 2.27 -14.72
CA GLY A 53 8.20 2.35 -15.47
C GLY A 53 9.34 1.49 -14.92
N PHE A 54 9.06 0.50 -14.07
CA PHE A 54 10.08 -0.41 -13.52
C PHE A 54 10.63 -1.43 -14.53
N GLY A 55 10.04 -1.53 -15.72
CA GLY A 55 10.42 -2.53 -16.71
C GLY A 55 10.24 -3.97 -16.19
N THR A 56 11.12 -4.87 -16.62
CA THR A 56 11.10 -6.29 -16.21
C THR A 56 11.28 -6.48 -14.71
N PHE A 57 11.97 -5.56 -14.03
CA PHE A 57 12.10 -5.61 -12.57
C PHE A 57 10.74 -5.47 -11.88
N GLY A 58 9.83 -4.67 -12.44
CA GLY A 58 8.46 -4.48 -11.93
C GLY A 58 7.64 -5.77 -11.90
N ALA A 59 7.86 -6.71 -12.82
CA ALA A 59 7.16 -7.99 -12.80
C ALA A 59 7.64 -8.91 -11.67
N THR A 60 8.91 -8.78 -11.25
CA THR A 60 9.56 -9.72 -10.32
C THR A 60 9.82 -9.15 -8.92
N ILE A 61 9.65 -7.83 -8.72
CA ILE A 61 9.82 -7.22 -7.41
C ILE A 61 8.95 -7.93 -6.37
N ASN A 62 9.48 -8.09 -5.16
CA ASN A 62 8.83 -8.85 -4.09
C ASN A 62 8.43 -10.29 -4.52
N GLY A 63 9.29 -10.95 -5.30
CA GLY A 63 9.04 -12.32 -5.78
C GLY A 63 7.85 -12.45 -6.74
N GLY A 64 7.44 -11.33 -7.36
CA GLY A 64 6.29 -11.26 -8.26
C GLY A 64 4.94 -11.05 -7.55
N ASP A 65 4.94 -10.82 -6.23
CA ASP A 65 3.74 -10.38 -5.52
C ASP A 65 3.53 -8.87 -5.76
N VAL A 66 2.88 -8.54 -6.86
CA VAL A 66 2.69 -7.17 -7.32
C VAL A 66 1.26 -6.92 -7.72
N SER A 67 0.91 -5.65 -7.90
CA SER A 67 -0.44 -5.24 -8.26
C SER A 67 -0.44 -3.97 -9.12
N THR A 68 -1.49 -3.83 -9.94
CA THR A 68 -1.94 -2.48 -10.33
C THR A 68 -2.58 -1.80 -9.12
N ALA A 69 -2.67 -0.47 -9.15
CA ALA A 69 -3.60 0.26 -8.31
C ALA A 69 -4.53 1.15 -9.12
N SER A 70 -5.76 1.32 -8.64
CA SER A 70 -6.68 2.36 -9.12
C SER A 70 -6.32 3.71 -8.46
N GLU A 71 -7.11 4.18 -7.49
CA GLU A 71 -6.92 5.48 -6.84
C GLU A 71 -5.62 5.58 -6.05
N LEU A 72 -5.04 4.43 -5.65
CA LEU A 72 -3.77 4.40 -4.92
C LEU A 72 -2.56 4.66 -5.81
N TYR A 73 -2.68 4.55 -7.14
CA TYR A 73 -1.60 4.89 -8.08
C TYR A 73 -1.21 6.37 -8.00
N ARG A 74 -2.20 7.28 -7.86
CA ARG A 74 -2.00 8.72 -7.62
C ARG A 74 -0.99 9.37 -8.58
N ASN A 75 -1.17 9.17 -9.88
CA ASN A 75 -0.26 9.69 -10.92
C ASN A 75 1.21 9.31 -10.64
N GLY A 76 1.46 8.06 -10.25
CA GLY A 76 2.79 7.53 -9.98
C GLY A 76 3.28 7.71 -8.54
N ILE A 77 2.62 8.52 -7.70
CA ILE A 77 3.00 8.68 -6.28
C ILE A 77 2.86 7.34 -5.51
N GLY A 78 1.95 6.47 -5.95
CA GLY A 78 1.75 5.14 -5.38
C GLY A 78 2.76 4.10 -5.86
N CYS A 79 3.59 4.39 -6.86
CA CYS A 79 4.54 3.41 -7.38
C CYS A 79 5.56 2.97 -6.32
N GLY A 80 5.79 1.66 -6.24
CA GLY A 80 6.64 1.06 -5.22
C GLY A 80 5.98 0.97 -3.84
N ALA A 81 4.75 1.47 -3.68
CA ALA A 81 4.07 1.36 -2.40
C ALA A 81 3.67 -0.08 -2.10
N CYS A 82 3.93 -0.51 -0.87
CA CYS A 82 3.61 -1.83 -0.38
C CYS A 82 2.28 -1.82 0.40
N TYR A 83 1.43 -2.82 0.12
CA TYR A 83 0.14 -3.01 0.77
C TYR A 83 -0.01 -4.45 1.22
N GLN A 84 -0.45 -4.65 2.45
CA GLN A 84 -0.96 -5.95 2.87
C GLN A 84 -2.41 -6.05 2.40
N VAL A 85 -2.72 -7.11 1.67
CA VAL A 85 -4.04 -7.38 1.08
C VAL A 85 -4.50 -8.76 1.56
N ARG A 86 -5.69 -8.82 2.16
CA ARG A 86 -6.32 -10.06 2.62
C ARG A 86 -7.71 -10.18 2.02
N CYS A 87 -8.10 -11.35 1.55
CA CYS A 87 -9.49 -11.59 1.19
C CYS A 87 -10.34 -11.82 2.46
N THR A 88 -11.65 -11.61 2.37
CA THR A 88 -12.51 -11.54 3.57
C THR A 88 -13.30 -12.80 3.89
N ASN A 89 -13.42 -13.74 2.95
CA ASN A 89 -14.14 -14.99 3.17
C ASN A 89 -13.28 -16.01 3.93
N SER A 90 -13.51 -16.16 5.23
CA SER A 90 -12.73 -17.04 6.12
C SER A 90 -12.71 -18.52 5.72
N TYR A 91 -13.63 -18.98 4.87
CA TYR A 91 -13.58 -20.34 4.32
C TYR A 91 -12.41 -20.53 3.33
N TYR A 92 -12.02 -19.46 2.64
CA TYR A 92 -10.94 -19.50 1.63
C TYR A 92 -9.69 -18.74 2.08
N CYS A 93 -9.84 -17.69 2.87
CA CYS A 93 -8.83 -16.66 3.08
C CYS A 93 -7.94 -16.93 4.29
N SER A 94 -6.65 -16.65 4.14
CA SER A 94 -5.72 -16.54 5.25
C SER A 94 -5.87 -15.19 5.94
N ASP A 95 -5.78 -15.16 7.28
CA ASP A 95 -5.78 -13.92 8.07
C ASP A 95 -4.59 -13.00 7.72
N ASN A 96 -3.46 -13.58 7.29
CA ASN A 96 -2.26 -12.83 6.95
C ASN A 96 -2.32 -12.19 5.55
N GLY A 97 -3.09 -12.77 4.63
CA GLY A 97 -3.13 -12.33 3.24
C GLY A 97 -1.76 -12.37 2.56
N VAL A 98 -1.52 -11.39 1.69
CA VAL A 98 -0.27 -11.22 0.92
C VAL A 98 0.17 -9.76 0.96
N THR A 99 1.48 -9.51 0.94
CA THR A 99 2.02 -8.16 0.71
C THR A 99 2.32 -7.99 -0.76
N VAL A 100 1.79 -6.93 -1.38
CA VAL A 100 2.02 -6.60 -2.78
C VAL A 100 2.65 -5.23 -2.97
N VAL A 101 3.41 -5.08 -4.04
CA VAL A 101 3.97 -3.80 -4.49
C VAL A 101 3.15 -3.25 -5.65
N ILE A 102 2.80 -1.96 -5.60
CA ILE A 102 2.18 -1.27 -6.73
C ILE A 102 3.22 -1.00 -7.81
N THR A 103 3.03 -1.60 -8.98
CA THR A 103 3.96 -1.54 -10.12
C THR A 103 3.30 -1.04 -11.40
N ASP A 104 1.99 -0.86 -11.37
CA ASP A 104 1.21 -0.46 -12.53
C ASP A 104 -0.07 0.31 -12.09
N GLN A 105 -0.78 0.88 -13.06
CA GLN A 105 -2.05 1.54 -12.89
C GLN A 105 -3.15 0.74 -13.60
N GLY A 106 -4.27 0.52 -12.92
CA GLY A 106 -5.35 -0.24 -13.49
C GLY A 106 -6.50 -0.46 -12.53
N SER A 107 -7.70 -0.53 -13.07
CA SER A 107 -8.94 -0.80 -12.35
C SER A 107 -9.85 -1.71 -13.18
N SER A 108 -10.67 -2.50 -12.51
CA SER A 108 -11.69 -3.35 -13.13
C SER A 108 -12.86 -3.44 -12.17
N HIS A 109 -14.10 -3.18 -12.61
CA HIS A 109 -15.32 -3.38 -11.79
C HIS A 109 -15.15 -2.96 -10.32
N ASP A 110 -14.85 -1.68 -10.05
CA ASP A 110 -14.57 -1.13 -8.70
C ASP A 110 -13.57 -1.95 -7.84
N THR A 111 -12.54 -2.54 -8.45
CA THR A 111 -11.39 -3.09 -7.72
C THR A 111 -10.32 -2.03 -7.55
N ASP A 112 -9.81 -1.86 -6.32
CA ASP A 112 -8.63 -1.01 -6.11
C ASP A 112 -7.33 -1.69 -6.55
N PHE A 113 -7.33 -3.02 -6.64
CA PHE A 113 -6.17 -3.84 -6.94
C PHE A 113 -6.45 -4.86 -8.06
N ILE A 114 -5.54 -4.96 -9.02
CA ILE A 114 -5.42 -6.11 -9.92
C ILE A 114 -4.08 -6.78 -9.61
N LEU A 115 -4.14 -7.87 -8.85
CA LEU A 115 -2.98 -8.57 -8.32
C LEU A 115 -2.34 -9.46 -9.40
N SER A 116 -1.07 -9.81 -9.22
CA SER A 116 -0.49 -10.97 -9.90
C SER A 116 -1.26 -12.23 -9.54
N ARG A 117 -1.38 -13.18 -10.49
CA ARG A 117 -2.14 -14.42 -10.26
C ARG A 117 -1.61 -15.19 -9.04
N ARG A 118 -0.29 -15.18 -8.85
CA ARG A 118 0.37 -15.72 -7.67
C ARG A 118 -0.03 -15.00 -6.39
N ALA A 119 0.02 -13.66 -6.34
CA ALA A 119 -0.38 -12.90 -5.17
C ALA A 119 -1.84 -13.16 -4.81
N PHE A 120 -2.72 -13.17 -5.82
CA PHE A 120 -4.14 -13.44 -5.64
C PHE A 120 -4.39 -14.82 -5.02
N ALA A 121 -3.73 -15.85 -5.54
CA ALA A 121 -3.78 -17.21 -5.01
C ALA A 121 -3.25 -17.30 -3.57
N ARG A 122 -2.19 -16.55 -3.23
CA ARG A 122 -1.57 -16.54 -1.90
C ARG A 122 -2.38 -15.85 -0.81
N MET A 123 -3.47 -15.16 -1.15
CA MET A 123 -4.44 -14.73 -0.15
C MET A 123 -5.15 -15.92 0.52
N ALA A 124 -5.16 -17.09 -0.12
CA ALA A 124 -5.85 -18.27 0.39
C ALA A 124 -5.07 -19.00 1.49
N GLN A 125 -5.80 -19.70 2.36
CA GLN A 125 -5.23 -20.53 3.42
C GLN A 125 -4.65 -21.86 2.92
N THR A 126 -5.15 -22.39 1.79
CA THR A 126 -4.71 -23.67 1.20
C THR A 126 -4.68 -23.55 -0.33
N THR A 127 -4.04 -24.52 -0.99
CA THR A 127 -3.99 -24.61 -2.46
C THR A 127 -5.37 -24.81 -3.09
N ASP A 128 -6.25 -25.56 -2.44
CA ASP A 128 -7.61 -25.81 -2.94
C ASP A 128 -8.49 -24.56 -2.79
N ALA A 129 -8.32 -23.84 -1.68
CA ALA A 129 -8.93 -22.54 -1.51
C ALA A 129 -8.39 -21.52 -2.53
N ALA A 130 -7.10 -21.57 -2.85
CA ALA A 130 -6.51 -20.71 -3.88
C ALA A 130 -7.13 -20.96 -5.25
N ALA A 131 -7.35 -22.22 -5.63
CA ALA A 131 -8.07 -22.57 -6.86
C ALA A 131 -9.51 -22.00 -6.86
N SER A 132 -10.19 -22.05 -5.70
CA SER A 132 -11.53 -21.49 -5.53
C SER A 132 -11.57 -19.96 -5.64
N LEU A 133 -10.58 -19.26 -5.07
CA LEU A 133 -10.42 -17.82 -5.26
C LEU A 133 -10.19 -17.50 -6.74
N LEU A 134 -9.24 -18.18 -7.39
CA LEU A 134 -8.91 -17.95 -8.81
C LEU A 134 -10.12 -18.18 -9.73
N ALA A 135 -10.95 -19.16 -9.43
CA ALA A 135 -12.18 -19.44 -10.17
C ALA A 135 -13.25 -18.35 -9.96
N SER A 136 -13.23 -17.66 -8.82
CA SER A 136 -14.16 -16.55 -8.53
C SER A 136 -13.81 -15.28 -9.32
N GLY A 137 -12.53 -15.09 -9.68
CA GLY A 137 -12.04 -13.98 -10.51
C GLY A 137 -11.92 -12.65 -9.76
N ILE A 138 -13.01 -12.20 -9.13
CA ILE A 138 -13.08 -11.00 -8.30
C ILE A 138 -13.50 -11.40 -6.89
N VAL A 139 -12.82 -10.88 -5.87
CA VAL A 139 -13.13 -11.17 -4.46
C VAL A 139 -13.11 -9.91 -3.61
N ASP A 140 -13.91 -9.91 -2.55
CA ASP A 140 -13.85 -8.89 -1.51
C ASP A 140 -12.55 -9.02 -0.71
N ILE A 141 -11.90 -7.88 -0.49
CA ILE A 141 -10.64 -7.77 0.22
C ILE A 141 -10.69 -6.69 1.28
N GLN A 142 -9.69 -6.74 2.13
CA GLN A 142 -9.27 -5.70 3.03
C GLN A 142 -7.80 -5.41 2.78
N TYR A 143 -7.43 -4.14 2.72
CA TYR A 143 -6.03 -3.77 2.55
C TYR A 143 -5.60 -2.68 3.52
N ARG A 144 -4.31 -2.63 3.81
CA ARG A 144 -3.68 -1.52 4.53
C ARG A 144 -2.28 -1.28 4.00
N ARG A 145 -1.77 -0.07 4.21
CA ARG A 145 -0.38 0.25 3.89
C ARG A 145 0.53 -0.63 4.75
N TYR A 146 1.54 -1.26 4.14
CA TYR A 146 2.43 -2.18 4.84
C TYR A 146 3.86 -2.00 4.33
N GLY A 147 4.85 -1.80 5.20
CA GLY A 147 6.26 -1.71 4.81
C GLY A 147 6.81 -0.30 4.54
N ALA A 148 7.94 -0.25 3.85
CA ALA A 148 8.88 0.87 3.72
C ALA A 148 8.45 1.94 2.69
N VAL A 149 7.32 2.61 2.92
CA VAL A 149 6.86 3.70 2.04
C VAL A 149 6.71 4.99 2.83
N TRP A 150 7.57 5.96 2.51
CA TRP A 150 7.56 7.28 3.13
C TRP A 150 6.89 8.29 2.20
N THR A 151 5.91 9.02 2.72
CA THR A 151 5.18 10.04 1.98
C THR A 151 5.21 11.37 2.73
N THR A 152 5.36 12.48 2.03
CA THR A 152 5.19 13.83 2.57
C THR A 152 4.10 14.56 1.80
N LYS A 153 3.25 15.31 2.49
CA LYS A 153 2.19 16.13 1.87
C LYS A 153 2.75 17.35 1.13
N SER A 154 3.96 17.77 1.50
CA SER A 154 4.65 18.94 0.94
C SER A 154 6.08 18.53 0.58
N PRO A 155 6.29 17.87 -0.58
CA PRO A 155 7.62 17.49 -1.02
C PRO A 155 8.48 18.76 -1.27
N PRO A 156 9.75 18.77 -0.83
CA PRO A 156 10.65 19.89 -1.11
C PRO A 156 10.90 20.03 -2.61
N SER A 157 11.18 21.25 -3.05
CA SER A 157 11.64 21.53 -4.41
C SER A 157 13.17 21.47 -4.49
N GLY A 158 13.72 21.10 -5.66
CA GLY A 158 15.16 20.95 -5.85
C GLY A 158 15.64 19.51 -5.61
N PRO A 159 16.97 19.30 -5.55
CA PRO A 159 17.53 17.97 -5.37
C PRO A 159 17.18 17.43 -3.98
N LEU A 160 16.84 16.14 -3.90
CA LEU A 160 16.48 15.50 -2.64
C LEU A 160 17.61 14.59 -2.17
N SER A 161 18.03 14.80 -0.92
CA SER A 161 18.93 13.90 -0.20
C SER A 161 18.11 13.03 0.75
N LEU A 162 18.42 11.73 0.78
CA LEU A 162 17.79 10.78 1.67
C LEU A 162 18.77 10.38 2.79
N ARG A 163 18.22 10.06 3.96
CA ARG A 163 18.93 9.32 5.01
C ARG A 163 17.97 8.28 5.57
N MET A 164 18.43 7.05 5.71
CA MET A 164 17.63 5.94 6.19
C MET A 164 18.28 5.39 7.46
N LEU A 165 17.46 5.08 8.47
CA LEU A 165 17.90 4.44 9.70
C LEU A 165 17.57 2.95 9.59
N PHE A 166 18.59 2.11 9.65
CA PHE A 166 18.44 0.65 9.69
C PHE A 166 18.68 0.15 11.10
N SER A 167 17.99 -0.92 11.49
CA SER A 167 18.21 -1.63 12.74
C SER A 167 18.55 -3.08 12.42
N ASP A 168 19.55 -3.64 13.08
CA ASP A 168 19.91 -5.05 12.94
C ASP A 168 19.12 -5.95 13.92
N ASP A 169 19.37 -7.26 13.87
CA ASP A 169 18.70 -8.25 14.74
C ASP A 169 19.00 -8.05 16.23
N ASN A 170 20.07 -7.33 16.57
CA ASN A 170 20.43 -6.99 17.95
C ASN A 170 19.78 -5.68 18.41
N GLY A 171 19.12 -4.96 17.50
CA GLY A 171 18.53 -3.64 17.75
C GLY A 171 19.51 -2.48 17.58
N ASP A 172 20.73 -2.72 17.07
CA ASP A 172 21.70 -1.66 16.82
C ASP A 172 21.29 -0.83 15.60
N GLU A 173 21.30 0.49 15.73
CA GLU A 173 20.81 1.42 14.71
C GLU A 173 21.96 2.06 13.92
N THR A 174 21.84 2.07 12.59
CA THR A 174 22.82 2.69 11.68
C THR A 174 22.14 3.62 10.67
N TRP A 175 22.61 4.86 10.60
CA TRP A 175 22.22 5.79 9.54
C TRP A 175 23.00 5.50 8.26
N VAL A 176 22.27 5.32 7.17
CA VAL A 176 22.84 5.17 5.83
C VAL A 176 22.34 6.29 4.93
N VAL A 177 23.29 6.96 4.27
CA VAL A 177 23.04 8.05 3.33
C VAL A 177 23.39 7.54 1.93
N PRO A 178 22.46 7.56 0.97
CA PRO A 178 22.78 7.13 -0.39
C PRO A 178 23.82 8.02 -1.05
N VAL A 179 24.58 7.44 -1.99
CA VAL A 179 25.66 8.13 -2.70
C VAL A 179 25.11 9.18 -3.65
N ASN A 180 24.01 8.85 -4.33
CA ASN A 180 23.39 9.72 -5.32
C ASN A 180 22.14 10.38 -4.75
N ASN A 181 22.07 11.71 -4.86
CA ASN A 181 20.85 12.46 -4.61
C ASN A 181 19.84 12.24 -5.73
N ILE A 182 18.55 12.38 -5.41
CA ILE A 182 17.50 12.52 -6.42
C ILE A 182 17.69 13.90 -7.08
N PRO A 183 17.75 13.99 -8.42
CA PRO A 183 18.07 15.22 -9.12
C PRO A 183 16.94 16.25 -8.98
N SER A 184 17.23 17.53 -9.26
CA SER A 184 16.27 18.62 -9.04
C SER A 184 15.04 18.61 -9.94
N ASP A 185 15.13 17.93 -11.08
CA ASP A 185 14.10 17.79 -12.12
C ASP A 185 13.31 16.47 -11.99
N TRP A 186 13.27 15.90 -10.78
CA TRP A 186 12.61 14.65 -10.52
C TRP A 186 11.13 14.64 -10.91
N GLN A 187 10.63 13.47 -11.31
CA GLN A 187 9.28 13.26 -11.78
C GLN A 187 8.55 12.25 -10.90
N PRO A 188 7.26 12.47 -10.56
CA PRO A 188 6.44 11.46 -9.93
C PRO A 188 6.45 10.14 -10.71
N GLY A 189 6.58 9.02 -10.00
CA GLY A 189 6.63 7.67 -10.58
C GLY A 189 7.96 7.27 -11.22
N ALA A 190 8.95 8.17 -11.33
CA ALA A 190 10.26 7.81 -11.84
C ALA A 190 11.11 7.05 -10.80
N THR A 191 11.95 6.15 -11.28
CA THR A 191 12.90 5.40 -10.45
C THR A 191 14.26 6.09 -10.44
N TYR A 192 14.81 6.29 -9.26
CA TYR A 192 16.13 6.89 -9.06
C TYR A 192 17.04 5.89 -8.36
N ASP A 193 18.11 5.47 -9.03
CA ASP A 193 19.15 4.67 -8.41
C ASP A 193 20.01 5.56 -7.52
N THR A 194 19.89 5.34 -6.22
CA THR A 194 20.60 6.13 -5.20
C THR A 194 22.02 5.60 -4.93
N GLY A 195 22.44 4.53 -5.61
CA GLY A 195 23.78 3.92 -5.49
C GLY A 195 24.02 3.22 -4.17
N ILE A 196 22.97 3.01 -3.37
CA ILE A 196 23.06 2.38 -2.05
C ILE A 196 22.78 0.88 -2.17
N GLN A 197 23.63 0.08 -1.54
CA GLN A 197 23.39 -1.33 -1.32
C GLN A 197 23.56 -1.61 0.17
N VAL A 198 22.48 -2.06 0.80
CA VAL A 198 22.50 -2.45 2.21
C VAL A 198 22.63 -3.96 2.26
N ASN A 199 23.74 -4.44 2.79
CA ASN A 199 23.90 -5.85 3.14
C ASN A 199 23.36 -6.01 4.55
N VAL A 200 22.09 -6.37 4.64
CA VAL A 200 21.49 -6.96 5.86
C VAL A 200 21.87 -8.43 5.93
#